data_AF-A0A255Z885-F1
#
_entry.id   AF-A0A255Z885-F1
#
_cell.length_a   1.000
_cell.length_b   1.000
_cell.length_c   1.000
_cell.angle_alpha   90.00
_cell.angle_beta   90.00
_cell.angle_gamma   90.00
#
_symmetry.space_group_name_H-M   'P 1'
#
loop_
_entity.id
_entity.type
_entity.pdbx_description
1 polymer ?
#
loop_
_entity_poly.entity_id
_entity_poly.type
_entity_poly.pdbx_seq_one_letter_code
_entity_poly.pdbx_strand_id
1 'polypeptide(L)'
;MSFFPEYIILIAVVIIVAAIYLYSNSPKRKAEKLKILKSYRRTQNLSMKLQDTLSSYILIKDAYYEELKPGITFGNYLRWIQEQHEQNLSEAVYLKLRNGNSSRLRKRTAGLLKAENKRLLEVNKELEDIMKKNL
;
A
#
# COMPACT_ATOMS: atom_id res chain seq x y z
N MET A 1 -29.16 -18.43 -48.14
CA MET A 1 -28.73 -19.07 -46.87
C MET A 1 -29.42 -18.33 -45.74
N SER A 2 -30.46 -18.92 -45.16
CA SER A 2 -31.16 -18.34 -44.01
C SER A 2 -30.31 -18.59 -42.77
N PHE A 3 -29.58 -17.56 -42.33
CA PHE A 3 -28.91 -17.62 -41.03
C PHE A 3 -30.00 -17.68 -39.96
N PHE A 4 -30.22 -18.84 -39.35
CA PHE A 4 -31.17 -18.96 -38.27
C PHE A 4 -30.79 -17.96 -37.16
N PRO A 5 -31.77 -17.21 -36.61
CA PRO A 5 -31.51 -16.15 -35.64
C PRO A 5 -30.74 -16.66 -34.40
N GLU A 6 -30.85 -17.96 -34.09
CA GLU A 6 -30.11 -18.63 -33.01
C GLU A 6 -28.59 -18.57 -33.19
N TYR A 7 -28.07 -18.73 -34.42
CA TYR A 7 -26.63 -18.67 -34.69
C TYR A 7 -26.07 -17.26 -34.52
N ILE A 8 -26.85 -16.25 -34.90
CA ILE A 8 -26.46 -14.84 -34.73
C ILE A 8 -26.35 -14.50 -33.25
N ILE A 9 -27.32 -14.96 -32.44
CA ILE A 9 -27.33 -14.78 -30.98
C ILE A 9 -26.11 -15.49 -30.36
N LEU A 10 -25.82 -16.72 -30.77
CA LEU A 10 -24.70 -17.49 -30.23
C LEU A 10 -23.35 -16.84 -30.55
N ILE A 11 -23.17 -16.36 -31.79
CA ILE A 11 -21.98 -15.62 -32.20
C ILE A 11 -21.84 -14.32 -31.39
N ALA A 12 -22.94 -13.57 -31.19
CA ALA A 12 -22.92 -12.33 -30.41
C ALA A 12 -22.50 -12.58 -28.96
N VAL A 13 -23.00 -13.64 -28.32
CA VAL A 13 -22.61 -14.02 -26.94
C VAL A 13 -21.12 -14.36 -26.87
N VAL A 14 -20.61 -15.14 -27.81
CA VAL A 14 -19.18 -15.51 -27.87
C VAL A 14 -18.30 -14.26 -28.02
N ILE A 15 -18.69 -13.31 -28.87
CA ILE A 15 -17.96 -12.04 -29.06
C ILE A 15 -17.95 -11.21 -27.77
N ILE A 16 -19.08 -11.11 -27.07
CA ILE A 16 -19.17 -10.37 -25.79
C ILE A 16 -18.26 -11.01 -24.73
N VAL A 17 -18.30 -12.34 -24.59
CA VAL A 17 -17.44 -13.06 -23.64
C VAL A 17 -15.96 -12.89 -23.98
N ALA A 18 -15.59 -13.00 -25.26
CA ALA A 18 -14.23 -12.78 -25.72
C ALA A 18 -13.76 -11.34 -25.48
N ALA A 19 -14.62 -10.35 -25.74
CA ALA A 19 -14.34 -8.94 -25.47
C ALA A 19 -14.12 -8.67 -23.98
N ILE A 20 -14.96 -9.23 -23.10
CA ILE A 20 -14.81 -9.14 -21.64
C ILE A 20 -13.48 -9.79 -21.21
N TYR A 21 -13.16 -10.96 -21.75
CA TYR A 21 -11.93 -11.68 -21.43
C TYR A 21 -10.68 -10.88 -21.82
N LEU A 22 -10.61 -10.43 -23.07
CA LEU A 22 -9.50 -9.63 -23.60
C LEU A 22 -9.33 -8.30 -22.83
N TYR A 23 -10.44 -7.63 -22.53
CA TYR A 23 -10.42 -6.40 -21.75
C TYR A 23 -9.95 -6.63 -20.29
N SER A 24 -10.39 -7.73 -19.67
CA SER A 24 -9.95 -8.10 -18.31
C SER A 24 -8.46 -8.47 -18.26
N ASN A 25 -7.97 -9.18 -19.28
CA ASN A 25 -6.61 -9.69 -19.35
C ASN A 25 -5.60 -8.71 -19.99
N SER A 26 -6.05 -7.48 -20.27
CA SER A 26 -5.23 -6.47 -20.93
C SER A 26 -3.91 -6.19 -20.18
N PRO A 27 -2.78 -6.05 -20.89
CA PRO A 27 -1.46 -5.85 -20.29
C PRO A 27 -1.40 -4.55 -19.47
N LYS A 28 -2.14 -3.51 -19.88
CA LYS A 28 -2.26 -2.24 -19.15
C LYS A 28 -2.77 -2.44 -17.72
N ARG A 29 -3.82 -3.24 -17.52
CA ARG A 29 -4.37 -3.54 -16.18
C ARG A 29 -3.42 -4.34 -15.31
N LYS A 30 -2.67 -5.28 -15.92
CA LYS A 30 -1.62 -6.04 -15.21
C LYS A 30 -0.48 -5.12 -14.76
N ALA A 31 -0.03 -4.22 -15.64
CA ALA A 31 1.01 -3.25 -15.33
C ALA A 31 0.59 -2.27 -14.21
N GLU A 32 -0.63 -1.74 -14.26
CA GLU A 32 -1.18 -0.90 -13.19
C GLU A 32 -1.25 -1.64 -11.85
N LYS A 33 -1.75 -2.88 -11.84
CA LYS A 33 -1.80 -3.72 -10.64
C LYS A 33 -0.40 -3.91 -10.06
N LEU A 34 0.57 -4.28 -10.91
CA LEU A 34 1.96 -4.50 -10.49
C LEU A 34 2.61 -3.22 -9.94
N LYS A 35 2.34 -2.06 -10.55
CA LYS A 35 2.81 -0.76 -10.05
C LYS A 35 2.29 -0.46 -8.65
N ILE A 36 1.01 -0.72 -8.39
CA ILE A 36 0.41 -0.49 -7.07
C ILE A 36 0.98 -1.48 -6.05
N LEU A 37 1.11 -2.76 -6.40
CA LEU A 37 1.73 -3.77 -5.51
C LEU A 37 3.18 -3.42 -5.16
N LYS A 38 3.96 -2.95 -6.15
CA LYS A 38 5.33 -2.48 -5.92
C LYS A 38 5.37 -1.26 -5.01
N SER A 39 4.44 -0.31 -5.20
CA SER A 39 4.31 0.85 -4.30
C SER A 39 3.96 0.42 -2.88
N TYR A 40 3.03 -0.55 -2.73
CA TYR A 40 2.63 -1.08 -1.44
C TYR A 40 3.82 -1.66 -0.69
N ARG A 41 4.59 -2.55 -1.33
CA ARG A 41 5.80 -3.16 -0.75
C ARG A 41 6.84 -2.11 -0.36
N ARG A 42 7.03 -1.09 -1.19
CA ARG A 42 7.94 0.02 -0.87
C ARG A 42 7.50 0.77 0.38
N THR A 43 6.23 1.14 0.48
CA THR A 43 5.67 1.82 1.66
C THR A 43 5.74 0.94 2.91
N GLN A 44 5.42 -0.35 2.77
CA GLN A 44 5.53 -1.34 3.85
C GLN A 44 6.97 -1.41 4.37
N ASN A 45 7.95 -1.57 3.49
CA ASN A 45 9.37 -1.63 3.87
C ASN A 45 9.86 -0.34 4.52
N LEU A 46 9.41 0.82 4.03
CA LEU A 46 9.77 2.10 4.61
C LEU A 46 9.19 2.25 6.03
N SER A 47 7.94 1.84 6.23
CA SER A 47 7.32 1.81 7.56
C SER A 47 8.06 0.88 8.53
N MET A 48 8.44 -0.33 8.10
CA MET A 48 9.24 -1.24 8.94
C MET A 48 10.61 -0.65 9.28
N LYS A 49 11.31 -0.10 8.29
CA LYS A 49 12.61 0.55 8.52
C LYS A 49 12.51 1.68 9.53
N LEU A 50 11.43 2.47 9.48
CA LEU A 50 11.19 3.55 10.45
C LEU A 50 10.99 3.01 11.87
N GLN A 51 10.23 1.92 12.02
CA GLN A 51 10.03 1.24 13.30
C GLN A 51 11.34 0.69 13.86
N ASP A 52 12.19 0.11 13.01
CA ASP A 52 13.51 -0.41 13.39
C ASP A 52 14.43 0.71 13.86
N THR A 53 14.47 1.83 13.13
CA THR A 53 15.27 3.01 13.50
C THR A 53 14.81 3.59 14.83
N LEU A 54 13.50 3.77 15.02
CA LEU A 54 12.92 4.27 16.26
C LEU A 54 13.20 3.34 17.43
N SER A 55 12.98 2.03 17.24
CA SER A 55 13.26 1.03 18.27
C SER A 55 14.74 1.02 18.66
N SER A 56 15.64 1.09 17.67
CA SER A 56 17.08 1.14 17.92
C SER A 56 17.48 2.41 18.67
N TYR A 57 16.93 3.57 18.30
CA TYR A 57 17.21 4.82 19.00
C TYR A 57 16.75 4.77 20.45
N ILE A 58 15.52 4.29 20.69
CA ILE A 58 14.96 4.11 22.04
C ILE A 58 15.86 3.20 22.87
N LEU A 59 16.34 2.08 22.31
CA LEU A 59 17.20 1.13 23.01
C LEU A 59 18.58 1.71 23.34
N ILE A 60 19.18 2.47 22.42
CA ILE A 60 20.54 3.03 22.59
C ILE A 60 20.55 4.20 23.58
N LYS A 61 19.51 5.04 23.56
CA LYS A 61 19.43 6.27 24.36
C LYS A 61 18.56 6.15 25.60
N ASP A 62 17.93 5.00 25.83
CA ASP A 62 16.87 4.80 26.84
C ASP A 62 15.73 5.83 26.71
N ALA A 63 15.46 6.26 25.48
CA ALA A 63 14.61 7.41 25.16
C ALA A 63 13.11 7.05 25.11
N TYR A 64 12.69 5.95 25.73
CA TYR A 64 11.31 5.47 25.60
C TYR A 64 10.27 6.52 26.05
N TYR A 65 10.56 7.17 27.17
CA TYR A 65 9.72 8.21 27.77
C TYR A 65 10.13 9.64 27.37
N GLU A 66 11.18 9.79 26.55
CA GLU A 66 11.57 11.09 26.05
C GLU A 66 10.52 11.63 25.08
N GLU A 67 10.27 12.93 25.16
CA GLU A 67 9.34 13.60 24.27
C GLU A 67 9.96 13.79 22.88
N LEU A 68 9.32 13.19 21.88
CA LEU A 68 9.60 13.47 20.47
C LEU A 68 8.98 14.80 20.05
N LYS A 69 7.75 15.06 20.55
CA LYS A 69 6.99 16.30 20.40
C LYS A 69 6.28 16.58 21.72
N PRO A 70 5.84 17.82 21.99
CA PRO A 70 5.11 18.14 23.21
C PRO A 70 3.93 17.17 23.42
N GLY A 71 3.99 16.37 24.50
CA GLY A 71 2.97 15.37 24.83
C GLY A 71 3.00 14.06 24.03
N ILE A 72 4.01 13.82 23.18
CA ILE A 72 4.18 12.56 22.44
C ILE A 72 5.59 12.02 22.71
N THR A 73 5.67 10.88 23.38
CA THR A 73 6.93 10.17 23.61
C THR A 73 7.35 9.32 22.43
N PHE A 74 8.64 9.01 22.32
CA PHE A 74 9.14 8.07 21.31
C PHE A 74 8.45 6.70 21.41
N GLY A 75 8.22 6.19 22.62
CA GLY A 75 7.51 4.93 22.83
C GLY A 75 6.07 4.95 22.32
N ASN A 76 5.32 6.01 22.64
CA ASN A 76 3.95 6.19 22.16
C ASN A 76 3.91 6.32 20.63
N TYR A 77 4.90 7.02 20.07
CA TYR A 77 5.00 7.21 18.63
C TYR A 77 5.30 5.91 17.88
N LEU A 78 6.24 5.11 18.41
CA LEU A 78 6.57 3.80 17.86
C LEU A 78 5.34 2.88 17.86
N ARG A 79 4.62 2.81 18.97
CA ARG A 79 3.39 2.02 19.10
C ARG A 79 2.34 2.45 18.07
N TRP A 80 2.16 3.75 17.93
CA TRP A 80 1.22 4.31 16.97
C TRP A 80 1.59 3.93 15.51
N ILE A 81 2.87 3.99 15.12
CA ILE A 81 3.32 3.53 13.79
C ILE A 81 3.07 2.04 13.58
N GLN A 82 3.37 1.21 14.58
CA GLN A 82 3.14 -0.24 14.52
C GLN A 82 1.66 -0.57 14.29
N GLU A 83 0.76 0.10 15.01
CA GLU A 83 -0.68 -0.08 14.84
C GLU A 83 -1.16 0.36 13.45
N GLN A 84 -0.66 1.48 12.93
CA GLN A 84 -0.99 1.92 11.56
C GLN A 84 -0.46 0.96 10.51
N HIS A 85 0.73 0.39 10.72
CA HIS A 85 1.31 -0.61 9.84
C HIS A 85 0.43 -1.85 9.77
N GLU A 86 0.00 -2.37 10.93
CA GLU A 86 -0.82 -3.58 10.97
C GLU A 86 -2.19 -3.37 10.31
N GLN A 87 -2.82 -2.22 10.55
CA GLN A 87 -4.13 -1.92 9.98
C GLN A 87 -4.09 -1.69 8.46
N ASN A 88 -3.08 -0.98 7.96
CA ASN A 88 -3.08 -0.45 6.59
C ASN A 88 -2.03 -1.08 5.66
N LEU A 89 -0.96 -1.63 6.22
CA LEU A 89 0.21 -2.14 5.49
C LEU A 89 0.50 -3.63 5.77
N SER A 90 -0.36 -4.34 6.51
CA SER A 90 -0.18 -5.77 6.79
C SER A 90 -0.15 -6.63 5.53
N GLU A 91 0.47 -7.81 5.67
CA GLU A 91 0.53 -8.81 4.60
C GLU A 91 -0.87 -9.28 4.18
N ALA A 92 -1.82 -9.36 5.12
CA ALA A 92 -3.20 -9.73 4.82
C ALA A 92 -3.85 -8.76 3.83
N VAL A 93 -3.63 -7.45 4.00
CA VAL A 93 -4.13 -6.42 3.08
C VAL A 93 -3.41 -6.49 1.72
N TYR A 94 -2.10 -6.77 1.72
CA TYR A 94 -1.33 -7.00 0.50
C TYR A 94 -1.89 -8.18 -0.31
N LEU A 95 -2.16 -9.32 0.33
CA LEU A 95 -2.70 -10.52 -0.32
C LEU A 95 -4.09 -10.27 -0.90
N LYS A 96 -4.95 -9.54 -0.18
CA LYS A 96 -6.27 -9.12 -0.68
C LYS A 96 -6.13 -8.25 -1.95
N LEU A 97 -5.18 -7.33 -1.97
CA LEU A 97 -4.91 -6.48 -3.15
C LEU A 97 -4.30 -7.29 -4.32
N ARG A 98 -3.41 -8.24 -4.02
CA ARG A 98 -2.74 -9.09 -5.01
C ARG A 98 -3.69 -10.08 -5.66
N ASN A 99 -4.57 -10.69 -4.88
CA ASN A 99 -5.49 -11.71 -5.38
C ASN A 99 -6.80 -11.09 -5.91
N GLY A 100 -7.13 -9.87 -5.47
CA GLY A 100 -8.31 -9.15 -5.94
C GLY A 100 -8.20 -8.63 -7.38
N ASN A 101 -9.36 -8.53 -8.04
CA ASN A 101 -9.51 -7.95 -9.37
C ASN A 101 -10.30 -6.62 -9.38
N SER A 102 -10.63 -6.10 -8.20
CA SER A 102 -11.38 -4.84 -8.08
C SER A 102 -10.53 -3.62 -8.45
N SER A 103 -10.86 -2.98 -9.57
CA SER A 103 -10.24 -1.73 -10.01
C SER A 103 -10.47 -0.58 -9.03
N ARG A 104 -11.66 -0.53 -8.42
CA ARG A 104 -12.03 0.50 -7.43
C ARG A 104 -11.19 0.36 -6.16
N LEU A 105 -10.99 -0.86 -5.67
CA LEU A 105 -10.11 -1.14 -4.53
C LEU A 105 -8.68 -0.67 -4.82
N ARG A 106 -8.14 -1.03 -6.00
CA ARG A 106 -6.79 -0.62 -6.42
C ARG A 106 -6.61 0.91 -6.44
N LYS A 107 -7.56 1.65 -7.02
CA LYS A 107 -7.50 3.12 -7.05
C LYS A 107 -7.53 3.73 -5.66
N ARG A 108 -8.40 3.23 -4.77
CA ARG A 108 -8.47 3.68 -3.38
C ARG A 108 -7.15 3.40 -2.64
N THR A 109 -6.63 2.18 -2.75
CA THR A 109 -5.37 1.80 -2.11
C THR A 109 -4.20 2.62 -2.65
N ALA A 110 -4.16 2.93 -3.95
CA ALA A 110 -3.10 3.78 -4.51
C ALA A 110 -3.12 5.20 -3.91
N GLY A 111 -4.30 5.79 -3.68
CA GLY A 111 -4.43 7.08 -3.00
C GLY A 111 -3.94 7.03 -1.56
N LEU A 112 -4.37 6.01 -0.81
CA LEU A 112 -3.94 5.79 0.57
C LEU A 112 -2.42 5.59 0.68
N LEU A 113 -1.85 4.73 -0.16
CA LEU A 113 -0.40 4.49 -0.19
C LEU A 113 0.39 5.75 -0.52
N LYS A 114 -0.11 6.61 -1.41
CA LYS A 114 0.57 7.87 -1.76
C LYS A 114 0.58 8.83 -0.56
N ALA A 115 -0.53 8.95 0.15
CA ALA A 115 -0.62 9.77 1.35
C ALA A 115 0.29 9.22 2.47
N GLU A 116 0.22 7.91 2.70
CA GLU A 116 1.00 7.25 3.76
C GLU A 116 2.50 7.31 3.47
N ASN A 117 2.92 7.08 2.23
CA ASN A 117 4.32 7.19 1.85
C ASN A 117 4.86 8.62 2.03
N LYS A 118 4.06 9.64 1.67
CA LYS A 118 4.43 11.04 1.88
C LYS A 118 4.62 11.32 3.37
N ARG A 119 3.65 10.90 4.19
CA ARG A 119 3.69 11.07 5.64
C ARG A 119 4.91 10.40 6.27
N LEU A 120 5.18 9.14 5.94
CA LEU A 120 6.32 8.42 6.48
C LEU A 120 7.66 9.05 6.08
N LEU A 121 7.75 9.62 4.87
CA LEU A 121 8.94 10.36 4.43
C LEU A 121 9.15 11.66 5.20
N GLU A 122 8.07 12.41 5.47
CA GLU A 122 8.12 13.64 6.27
C GLU A 122 8.55 13.32 7.71
N VAL A 123 7.92 12.31 8.31
CA VAL A 123 8.27 11.83 9.65
C VAL A 123 9.71 11.35 9.74
N ASN A 124 10.18 10.56 8.76
CA ASN A 124 11.54 10.04 8.79
C ASN A 124 12.57 11.19 8.70
N LYS A 125 12.28 12.24 7.93
CA LYS A 125 13.13 13.43 7.89
C LYS A 125 13.13 14.18 9.23
N GLU A 126 11.96 14.42 9.81
CA GLU A 126 11.86 15.06 11.12
C GLU A 126 12.64 14.29 12.19
N LEU A 127 12.54 12.95 12.19
CA LEU A 127 13.29 12.10 13.10
C LEU A 127 14.80 12.16 12.86
N GLU A 128 15.25 12.11 11.60
CA GLU A 128 16.67 12.26 11.28
C GLU A 128 17.22 13.60 11.75
N ASP A 129 16.45 14.69 11.64
CA ASP A 129 16.85 16.02 12.10
C ASP A 129 16.91 16.12 13.62
N ILE A 130 15.96 15.50 14.33
CA ILE A 130 15.95 15.43 15.81
C ILE A 130 17.12 14.59 16.30
N MET A 131 17.34 13.42 15.70
CA MET A 131 18.42 12.51 16.07
C MET A 131 19.80 13.15 15.84
N LYS A 132 19.97 13.94 14.77
CA LYS A 132 21.22 14.68 14.50
C LYS A 132 21.47 15.83 15.47
N LYS A 133 20.42 16.45 16.02
CA LYS A 133 20.55 17.53 17.01
C LYS A 133 20.86 17.02 18.41
N ASN A 134 20.50 15.76 18.71
CA ASN A 134 20.73 15.10 19.99
C ASN A 134 21.97 14.17 19.98
N LEU A 135 22.84 14.33 18.98
CA LEU A 135 24.12 13.64 18.80
C LEU A 135 25.26 14.64 18.98
#